data_AF-A0ABD1PFM3-F1
#
_entry.id   AF-A0ABD1PFM3-F1
#
_cell.length_a   1.000
_cell.length_b   1.000
_cell.length_c   1.000
_cell.angle_alpha   90.00
_cell.angle_beta   90.00
_cell.angle_gamma   90.00
#
_symmetry.space_group_name_H-M   'P 1'
#
loop_
_entity.id
_entity.type
_entity.pdbx_description
1 polymer ?
#
loop_
_entity_poly.entity_id
_entity_poly.type
_entity_poly.pdbx_seq_one_letter_code
_entity_poly.pdbx_strand_id
1 'polypeptide(L)'
;MATMKIPQALLNSGNLIPTLGFGTTTYPMPPPEQLTSILMDAVEAGYRHFDTAAPYGTEELRPDIAEGIQMFQPKSLKEVFSLARMRDDQLLRQQRFTRAPPINRHPLNLPSPVKSQTTVPMKRLTWEEMQRRRA
;
A
#
# COMPACT_ATOMS: atom_id res chain seq x y z
N MET A 1 -12.72 26.40 -17.23
CA MET A 1 -13.51 25.83 -16.11
C MET A 1 -12.77 26.14 -14.82
N ALA A 2 -13.47 26.44 -13.71
CA ALA A 2 -12.82 26.71 -12.43
C ALA A 2 -12.16 25.42 -11.92
N THR A 3 -10.83 25.43 -11.77
CA THR A 3 -10.08 24.29 -11.25
C THR A 3 -10.30 24.20 -9.74
N MET A 4 -10.88 23.10 -9.29
CA MET A 4 -11.07 22.85 -7.86
C MET A 4 -9.69 22.61 -7.23
N LYS A 5 -9.25 23.50 -6.34
CA LYS A 5 -7.97 23.35 -5.65
C LYS A 5 -8.17 22.52 -4.38
N ILE A 6 -7.59 21.32 -4.35
CA ILE A 6 -7.63 20.43 -3.18
C ILE A 6 -6.92 21.12 -1.99
N PRO A 7 -7.55 21.22 -0.81
CA PRO A 7 -6.91 21.78 0.39
C PRO A 7 -5.65 21.01 0.78
N GLN A 8 -4.70 21.68 1.42
CA GLN A 8 -3.46 21.06 1.89
C GLN A 8 -3.42 21.01 3.42
N ALA A 9 -2.84 19.94 3.96
CA ALA A 9 -2.55 19.76 5.37
C ALA A 9 -1.06 19.95 5.64
N LEU A 10 -0.71 20.57 6.76
CA LEU A 10 0.67 20.70 7.23
C LEU A 10 1.07 19.44 8.00
N LEU A 11 2.13 18.77 7.55
CA LEU A 11 2.73 17.63 8.24
C LEU A 11 3.65 18.09 9.37
N ASN A 12 3.94 17.20 10.32
CA ASN A 12 4.91 17.45 11.39
C ASN A 12 6.34 17.76 10.88
N SER A 13 6.63 17.41 9.62
CA SER A 13 7.89 17.71 8.93
C SER A 13 7.95 19.14 8.38
N GLY A 14 6.88 19.92 8.49
CA GLY A 14 6.76 21.25 7.88
C GLY A 14 6.36 21.24 6.40
N ASN A 15 6.22 20.05 5.79
CA ASN A 15 5.78 19.92 4.40
C ASN A 15 4.25 19.95 4.29
N LEU A 16 3.75 20.53 3.19
CA LEU A 16 2.33 20.50 2.85
C LEU A 16 2.00 19.27 2.00
N ILE A 17 0.90 18.60 2.32
CA ILE A 17 0.35 17.48 1.55
C ILE A 17 -1.09 17.75 1.13
N PRO A 18 -1.50 17.49 -0.13
CA PRO A 18 -2.91 17.51 -0.49
C PRO A 18 -3.75 16.56 0.38
N THR A 19 -4.90 17.05 0.84
CA THR A 19 -5.83 16.29 1.70
C THR A 19 -6.54 15.14 0.97
N LEU A 20 -6.49 15.14 -0.36
CA LEU A 20 -7.00 14.09 -1.23
C LEU A 20 -5.89 13.66 -2.20
N GLY A 21 -5.69 12.34 -2.30
CA GLY A 21 -4.69 11.71 -3.17
C GLY A 21 -5.31 10.67 -4.10
N PHE A 22 -4.62 10.38 -5.20
CA PHE A 22 -4.99 9.39 -6.22
C PHE A 22 -4.13 8.13 -6.07
N GLY A 23 -4.73 7.00 -5.70
CA GLY A 23 -4.03 5.72 -5.61
C GLY A 23 -3.87 5.06 -6.97
N THR A 24 -2.69 4.52 -7.28
CA THR A 24 -2.40 3.91 -8.60
C THR A 24 -2.52 2.39 -8.64
N THR A 25 -3.04 1.77 -7.58
CA THR A 25 -3.27 0.32 -7.57
C THR A 25 -4.38 -0.07 -8.55
N THR A 26 -4.10 -1.03 -9.44
CA THR A 26 -5.07 -1.52 -10.44
C THR A 26 -4.82 -2.99 -10.77
N TYR A 27 -5.89 -3.74 -11.00
CA TYR A 27 -5.83 -5.11 -11.50
C TYR A 27 -7.07 -5.43 -12.36
N PRO A 28 -6.92 -5.90 -13.61
CA PRO A 28 -5.65 -6.08 -14.33
C PRO A 28 -4.94 -4.76 -14.63
N MET A 29 -3.66 -4.82 -14.99
CA MET A 29 -2.90 -3.64 -15.39
C MET A 29 -3.37 -3.17 -16.78
N PRO A 30 -3.83 -1.92 -16.94
CA PRO A 30 -4.19 -1.39 -18.25
C PRO A 30 -2.95 -1.18 -19.14
N PRO A 31 -3.13 -1.07 -20.46
CA PRO A 31 -2.06 -0.66 -21.37
C PRO A 31 -1.45 0.70 -20.95
N PRO A 32 -0.14 0.93 -21.19
CA PRO A 32 0.55 2.15 -20.79
C PRO A 32 -0.16 3.45 -21.21
N GLU A 33 -0.63 3.53 -22.45
CA GLU A 33 -1.34 4.71 -22.98
C GLU A 33 -2.63 5.03 -22.21
N GLN A 34 -3.39 3.99 -21.87
CA GLN A 34 -4.63 4.14 -21.10
C GLN A 34 -4.33 4.58 -19.66
N LEU A 35 -3.27 4.05 -19.05
CA LEU A 35 -2.84 4.45 -17.72
C LEU A 35 -2.39 5.93 -17.72
N THR A 36 -1.64 6.36 -18.73
CA THR A 36 -1.26 7.77 -18.89
C THR A 36 -2.50 8.66 -19.00
N SER A 37 -3.49 8.29 -19.83
CA SER A 37 -4.74 9.05 -19.95
C SER A 37 -5.46 9.18 -18.60
N ILE A 38 -5.60 8.08 -17.84
CA ILE A 38 -6.24 8.10 -16.51
C ILE A 38 -5.52 9.05 -15.54
N LEU A 39 -4.19 9.05 -15.57
CA LEU A 39 -3.38 9.91 -14.70
C LEU A 39 -3.47 11.38 -15.12
N MET A 40 -3.54 11.67 -16.42
CA MET A 40 -3.78 13.01 -16.95
C MET A 40 -5.17 13.53 -16.56
N ASP A 41 -6.21 12.72 -16.72
CA ASP A 41 -7.57 13.06 -16.30
C ASP A 41 -7.64 13.38 -14.80
N ALA A 42 -6.90 12.64 -13.97
CA ALA A 42 -6.78 12.93 -12.54
C ALA A 42 -6.10 14.28 -12.28
N VAL A 43 -5.01 14.60 -13.00
CA VAL A 43 -4.36 15.92 -12.91
C VAL A 43 -5.33 17.03 -13.32
N GLU A 44 -6.07 16.86 -14.42
CA GLU A 44 -7.07 17.82 -14.89
C GLU A 44 -8.22 18.02 -13.89
N ALA A 45 -8.65 16.93 -13.25
CA ALA A 45 -9.65 16.96 -12.18
C ALA A 45 -9.17 17.64 -10.88
N GLY A 46 -7.87 17.98 -10.78
CA GLY A 46 -7.29 18.72 -9.66
C GLY A 46 -6.47 17.89 -8.69
N TYR A 47 -6.28 16.58 -8.93
CA TYR A 47 -5.39 15.77 -8.12
C TYR A 47 -3.94 16.21 -8.29
N ARG A 48 -3.22 16.31 -7.17
CA ARG A 48 -1.80 16.68 -7.15
C ARG A 48 -0.94 15.68 -6.37
N HIS A 49 -1.54 14.88 -5.50
CA HIS A 49 -0.87 13.81 -4.77
C HIS A 49 -1.25 12.46 -5.38
N PHE A 50 -0.25 11.69 -5.81
CA PHE A 50 -0.42 10.35 -6.34
C PHE A 50 0.31 9.36 -5.44
N ASP A 51 -0.41 8.34 -4.97
CA ASP A 51 0.10 7.27 -4.12
C ASP A 51 0.42 6.04 -4.97
N THR A 52 1.68 5.64 -4.95
CA THR A 52 2.21 4.52 -5.75
C THR A 52 3.17 3.70 -4.89
N ALA A 53 3.44 2.48 -5.33
CA ALA A 53 4.45 1.62 -4.74
C ALA A 53 5.14 0.79 -5.82
N ALA A 54 6.39 0.39 -5.59
CA ALA A 54 7.15 -0.50 -6.48
C ALA A 54 6.36 -1.74 -6.97
N PRO A 55 5.60 -2.49 -6.13
CA PRO A 55 4.82 -3.63 -6.59
C PRO A 55 3.70 -3.28 -7.59
N TYR A 56 3.27 -2.02 -7.67
CA TYR A 56 2.18 -1.63 -8.57
C TYR A 56 2.66 -1.48 -10.01
N GLY A 57 3.96 -1.34 -10.28
CA GLY A 57 4.50 -1.14 -11.63
C GLY A 57 4.09 0.18 -12.30
N THR A 58 3.46 1.11 -11.58
CA THR A 58 2.97 2.39 -12.11
C THR A 58 3.97 3.55 -11.96
N GLU A 59 5.17 3.28 -11.44
CA GLU A 59 6.17 4.32 -11.17
C GLU A 59 6.90 4.81 -12.42
N GLU A 60 6.92 4.07 -13.53
CA GLU A 60 7.75 4.42 -14.71
C GLU A 60 7.06 5.39 -15.70
N LEU A 61 5.75 5.58 -15.60
CA LEU A 61 4.95 6.47 -16.49
C LEU A 61 5.12 7.97 -16.21
N ARG A 62 6.13 8.31 -15.40
CA ARG A 62 6.37 9.64 -14.85
C ARG A 62 6.65 10.76 -15.85
N PRO A 63 7.32 10.58 -17.01
CA PRO A 63 7.75 11.72 -17.82
C PRO A 63 6.58 12.58 -18.31
N ASP A 64 5.51 11.94 -18.78
CA ASP A 64 4.40 12.60 -19.48
C ASP A 64 3.49 13.41 -18.53
N ILE A 65 3.48 13.04 -17.25
CA ILE A 65 2.62 13.64 -16.22
C ILE A 65 3.40 14.39 -15.13
N ALA A 66 4.74 14.42 -15.22
CA ALA A 66 5.60 15.00 -14.17
C ALA A 66 5.29 16.46 -13.87
N GLU A 67 4.92 17.26 -14.88
CA GLU A 67 4.61 18.68 -14.72
C GLU A 67 3.33 18.92 -13.89
N GLY A 68 2.38 17.99 -13.96
CA GLY A 68 1.08 18.09 -13.29
C GLY A 68 1.06 17.55 -11.86
N ILE A 69 2.09 16.83 -11.42
CA ILE A 69 2.09 16.06 -10.18
C ILE A 69 3.08 16.66 -9.18
N GLN A 70 2.65 16.76 -7.91
CA GLN A 70 3.56 17.09 -6.82
C GLN A 70 4.40 15.86 -6.48
N MET A 71 5.58 15.77 -7.09
CA MET A 71 6.52 14.67 -6.86
C MET A 71 7.53 15.00 -5.76
N PHE A 72 8.02 13.96 -5.09
CA PHE A 72 9.20 14.10 -4.23
C PHE A 72 10.41 14.45 -5.10
N GLN A 73 10.99 15.63 -4.87
CA GLN A 73 12.16 16.15 -5.55
C GLN A 73 13.33 16.20 -4.55
N PRO A 74 14.19 15.16 -4.51
CA PRO A 74 15.30 15.13 -3.57
C PRO A 74 16.29 16.27 -3.87
N LYS A 75 16.59 17.09 -2.86
CA LYS A 75 17.52 18.22 -2.93
C LYS A 75 18.90 17.88 -2.35
N SER A 76 19.02 16.74 -1.67
CA SER A 76 20.26 16.28 -1.07
C SER A 76 20.59 14.84 -1.43
N LEU A 77 21.88 14.49 -1.44
CA LEU A 77 22.32 13.09 -1.62
C LEU A 77 21.69 12.15 -0.60
N LYS A 78 21.50 12.62 0.64
CA LYS A 78 20.84 11.85 1.71
C LYS A 78 19.41 11.45 1.32
N GLU A 79 18.66 12.37 0.73
CA GLU A 79 17.29 12.11 0.26
C GLU A 79 17.26 11.14 -0.92
N VAL A 80 18.22 11.24 -1.84
CA VAL A 80 18.39 10.27 -2.95
C VAL A 80 18.64 8.87 -2.40
N PHE A 81 19.59 8.71 -1.48
CA PHE A 81 19.88 7.41 -0.85
C PHE A 81 18.68 6.88 -0.05
N SER A 82 17.96 7.76 0.65
CA SER A 82 16.76 7.36 1.40
C SER A 82 15.65 6.86 0.46
N LEU A 83 15.45 7.52 -0.69
CA LEU A 83 14.48 7.11 -1.69
C LEU A 83 14.85 5.74 -2.29
N ALA A 84 16.12 5.55 -2.66
CA ALA A 84 16.62 4.28 -3.20
C ALA A 84 16.41 3.13 -2.20
N ARG A 85 16.82 3.34 -0.94
CA ARG A 85 16.63 2.36 0.14
C ARG A 85 15.15 2.03 0.36
N MET A 86 14.27 3.03 0.34
CA MET A 86 12.83 2.81 0.49
C MET A 86 12.29 1.91 -0.63
N ARG A 87 12.70 2.14 -1.88
CA ARG A 87 12.33 1.28 -3.02
C ARG A 87 12.80 -0.16 -2.82
N ASP A 88 14.06 -0.35 -2.42
CA ASP A 88 14.62 -1.67 -2.14
C ASP A 88 13.86 -2.39 -1.02
N ASP A 89 13.52 -1.66 0.06
CA ASP A 89 12.75 -2.19 1.18
C ASP A 89 11.33 -2.61 0.75
N GLN A 90 10.67 -1.86 -0.14
CA GLN A 90 9.38 -2.23 -0.71
C GLN A 90 9.46 -3.53 -1.51
N LEU A 91 10.46 -3.67 -2.39
CA LEU A 91 10.68 -4.86 -3.20
C LEU A 91 11.01 -6.08 -2.33
N LEU A 92 11.84 -5.91 -1.30
CA LEU A 92 12.19 -6.98 -0.36
C LEU A 92 10.96 -7.46 0.43
N ARG A 93 10.10 -6.53 0.86
CA ARG A 93 8.83 -6.88 1.52
C ARG A 93 7.93 -7.69 0.61
N GLN A 94 7.77 -7.26 -0.64
CA GLN A 94 7.00 -8.01 -1.64
C GLN A 94 7.53 -9.43 -1.79
N GLN A 95 8.85 -9.60 -1.94
CA GLN A 95 9.45 -10.94 -2.04
C GLN A 95 9.18 -11.81 -0.81
N ARG A 96 9.16 -11.24 0.41
CA ARG A 96 8.81 -11.99 1.62
C ARG A 96 7.36 -12.43 1.65
N PHE A 97 6.44 -11.63 1.12
CA PHE A 97 5.02 -11.98 1.04
C PHE A 97 4.73 -12.99 -0.07
N THR A 98 5.47 -12.97 -1.17
CA THR A 98 5.26 -13.90 -2.30
C THR A 98 6.06 -15.19 -2.19
N ARG A 99 7.13 -15.22 -1.39
CA ARG A 99 7.87 -16.47 -1.11
C ARG A 99 7.01 -17.42 -0.30
N ALA A 100 6.76 -18.59 -0.87
CA ALA A 100 6.25 -19.72 -0.10
C ALA A 100 7.18 -19.97 1.11
N PRO A 101 6.64 -20.26 2.30
CA PRO A 101 7.48 -20.65 3.42
C PRO A 101 8.33 -21.85 3.00
N PRO A 102 9.58 -21.96 3.48
CA PRO A 102 10.38 -23.14 3.22
C PRO A 102 9.58 -24.36 3.67
N ILE A 103 9.37 -25.31 2.75
CA ILE A 103 8.80 -26.61 3.10
C ILE A 103 9.87 -27.31 3.94
N ASN A 104 9.88 -27.06 5.24
CA ASN A 104 10.65 -27.85 6.19
C ASN A 104 10.02 -29.24 6.21
N ARG A 105 10.51 -30.14 5.36
CA ARG A 105 10.14 -31.56 5.33
C ARG A 105 10.79 -32.25 6.53
N HIS A 106 10.42 -31.88 7.75
CA HIS A 106 10.55 -32.81 8.85
C HIS A 106 9.41 -33.82 8.71
N PRO A 107 9.67 -35.14 8.72
CA PRO A 107 8.60 -36.11 8.76
C PRO A 107 7.76 -35.82 10.00
N LEU A 108 6.48 -35.49 9.78
CA LEU A 108 5.50 -35.39 10.85
C LEU A 108 5.33 -36.79 11.43
N ASN A 109 5.99 -37.09 12.55
CA ASN A 109 5.59 -38.21 13.39
C ASN A 109 4.22 -37.87 13.95
N LEU A 110 3.18 -38.33 13.25
CA LEU A 110 1.80 -38.28 13.72
C LEU A 110 1.72 -39.12 14.99
N PRO A 111 1.36 -38.55 16.15
CA PRO A 111 1.03 -39.36 17.31
C PRO A 111 -0.19 -40.21 16.97
N SER A 112 -0.14 -41.50 17.31
CA SER A 112 -1.25 -42.43 17.17
C SER A 112 -2.53 -41.85 17.79
N PRO A 113 -3.72 -42.09 17.21
CA PRO A 113 -4.95 -41.48 17.67
C PRO A 113 -5.30 -42.01 19.07
N VAL A 114 -4.95 -41.23 20.10
CA VAL A 114 -5.52 -41.39 21.43
C VAL A 114 -6.92 -40.79 21.36
N LYS A 115 -7.94 -41.59 21.68
CA LYS A 115 -9.33 -41.13 21.82
C LYS A 115 -9.41 -40.09 22.96
N SER A 116 -9.25 -38.81 22.65
CA SER A 116 -9.50 -37.72 23.59
C SER A 116 -10.98 -37.33 23.54
N GLN A 117 -11.75 -37.86 24.48
CA GLN A 117 -13.04 -37.32 24.86
C GLN A 117 -12.83 -36.08 25.72
N THR A 118 -13.09 -34.87 25.20
CA THR A 118 -13.76 -33.80 25.95
C THR A 118 -14.17 -32.66 25.01
N THR A 119 -15.43 -32.67 24.61
CA THR A 119 -16.11 -31.54 23.97
C THR A 119 -16.38 -30.46 25.03
N VAL A 120 -15.44 -29.54 25.24
CA VAL A 120 -15.80 -28.29 25.92
C VAL A 120 -16.42 -27.38 24.86
N PRO A 121 -17.71 -27.02 24.95
CA PRO A 121 -18.31 -26.14 23.97
C PRO A 121 -17.63 -24.76 24.06
N MET A 122 -17.10 -24.29 22.94
CA MET A 122 -16.63 -22.91 22.82
C MET A 122 -17.78 -21.97 23.19
N LYS A 123 -17.70 -21.30 24.35
CA LYS A 123 -18.66 -20.25 24.70
C LYS A 123 -18.48 -19.09 23.73
N ARG A 124 -19.41 -18.94 22.78
CA ARG A 124 -19.54 -17.72 21.98
C ARG A 124 -19.97 -16.59 22.91
N LEU A 125 -19.18 -15.53 22.96
CA LEU A 125 -19.52 -14.30 23.67
C LEU A 125 -20.64 -13.58 22.93
N THR A 126 -21.60 -13.05 23.69
CA THR A 126 -22.67 -12.23 23.15
C THR A 126 -22.16 -10.84 22.76
N TRP A 127 -22.93 -10.12 21.94
CA TRP A 127 -22.55 -8.79 21.44
C TRP A 127 -22.38 -7.77 22.57
N GLU A 128 -23.23 -7.85 23.60
CA GLU A 128 -23.13 -7.02 24.82
C GLU A 128 -21.84 -7.29 25.60
N GLU A 129 -21.43 -8.56 25.72
CA GLU A 129 -20.18 -8.95 26.38
C GLU A 129 -18.94 -8.44 25.64
N MET A 130 -19.00 -8.38 24.31
CA MET A 130 -17.95 -7.80 23.48
C MET A 130 -17.84 -6.29 23.64
N GLN A 131 -18.96 -5.58 23.84
CA GLN A 131 -18.99 -4.14 24.10
C GLN A 131 -18.42 -3.81 25.49
N ARG A 132 -18.84 -4.56 26.51
CA ARG A 132 -18.40 -4.35 27.90
C ARG A 132 -16.89 -4.57 28.09
N ARG A 133 -16.24 -5.41 27.26
CA ARG A 133 -14.79 -5.64 27.28
C ARG A 133 -13.95 -4.58 26.54
N ARG A 134 -14.57 -3.68 25.77
CA ARG A 134 -13.87 -2.62 25.02
C ARG A 134 -13.88 -1.26 25.72
N ALA A 135 -14.60 -1.13 26.83
CA ALA A 135 -14.56 0.04 27.72
C ALA A 135 -13.44 -0.14 28.76
#